data_AF-A0A960SR92-F1
#
_entry.id   AF-A0A960SR92-F1
#
_cell.length_a   1.000
_cell.length_b   1.000
_cell.length_c   1.000
_cell.angle_alpha   90.00
_cell.angle_beta   90.00
_cell.angle_gamma   90.00
#
_symmetry.space_group_name_H-M   'P 1'
#
loop_
_entity.id
_entity.type
_entity.pdbx_description
1 polymer ?
#
loop_
_entity_poly.entity_id
_entity_poly.type
_entity_poly.pdbx_seq_one_letter_code
_entity_poly.pdbx_strand_id
1 'polypeptide(L)'
;MNRRHFLNLTGLGAAVGAVGGLDSVAAESPSPTPSGALRPTEPLRITDLRVARMPTGLTTHIVRIDTNHGISGYGEIRDGASPTYALMLKRRILGENPCNVDRLFRKLKQFGGHGRQAGGVVAIEMACWDLAGKHWGVPCWQMLGGRFRDRVRMYADTPTHPDPEEMGRRLRAR
;
A
#
# COMPACT_ATOMS: atom_id res chain seq x y z
N MET A 1 28.85 7.11 13.01
CA MET A 1 28.77 5.82 13.76
C MET A 1 30.08 5.06 13.59
N ASN A 2 30.85 4.95 14.67
CA ASN A 2 32.26 4.52 14.66
C ASN A 2 32.36 3.06 15.15
N ARG A 3 33.13 2.24 14.43
CA ARG A 3 33.07 0.75 14.44
C ARG A 3 34.00 0.09 15.47
N ARG A 4 34.20 0.71 16.64
CA ARG A 4 35.35 0.37 17.51
C ARG A 4 35.02 -0.02 18.96
N HIS A 5 33.86 -0.62 19.23
CA HIS A 5 33.50 -0.90 20.64
C HIS A 5 32.85 -2.27 20.94
N PHE A 6 32.95 -3.27 20.06
CA PHE A 6 32.15 -4.50 20.21
C PHE A 6 32.90 -5.77 20.69
N LEU A 7 34.19 -5.71 21.04
CA LEU A 7 34.92 -6.92 21.43
C LEU A 7 35.79 -6.69 22.66
N ASN A 8 35.15 -6.69 23.84
CA ASN A 8 35.78 -7.02 25.12
C ASN A 8 34.70 -7.33 26.16
N LEU A 9 34.19 -8.56 26.19
CA LEU A 9 33.72 -9.19 27.43
C LEU A 9 33.60 -10.72 27.27
N THR A 10 34.74 -11.40 27.30
CA THR A 10 34.82 -12.84 27.56
C THR A 10 35.76 -13.03 28.75
N GLY A 11 35.22 -13.46 29.89
CA GLY A 11 36.04 -13.89 31.02
C GLY A 11 35.32 -13.99 32.36
N LEU A 12 35.23 -15.25 32.83
CA LEU A 12 35.06 -15.76 34.20
C LEU A 12 33.65 -16.12 34.72
N GLY A 13 33.49 -17.42 35.01
CA GLY A 13 32.46 -17.95 35.90
C GLY A 13 32.22 -19.47 35.79
N ALA A 14 33.19 -20.31 36.20
CA ALA A 14 32.94 -21.64 36.76
C ALA A 14 32.94 -21.47 38.31
N ALA A 15 32.20 -22.18 39.18
CA ALA A 15 31.72 -23.55 39.11
C ALA A 15 30.69 -23.88 40.25
N VAL A 16 29.92 -24.96 40.03
CA VAL A 16 29.36 -25.97 40.99
C VAL A 16 28.14 -25.63 41.87
N GLY A 17 27.11 -26.48 41.72
CA GLY A 17 26.06 -26.73 42.71
C GLY A 17 24.96 -27.68 42.18
N ALA A 18 25.06 -28.97 42.50
CA ALA A 18 24.08 -30.01 42.14
C ALA A 18 23.03 -30.18 43.25
N VAL A 19 21.73 -30.03 42.94
CA VAL A 19 20.61 -30.71 43.64
C VAL A 19 19.45 -30.84 42.63
N GLY A 20 18.84 -32.03 42.58
CA GLY A 20 17.92 -32.45 41.54
C GLY A 20 16.52 -31.80 41.54
N GLY A 21 15.86 -31.99 40.40
CA GLY A 21 14.45 -31.72 40.16
C GLY A 21 14.06 -32.43 38.86
N LEU A 22 13.17 -33.41 38.97
CA LEU A 22 12.50 -34.06 37.85
C LEU A 22 11.48 -33.07 37.29
N ASP A 23 11.92 -32.19 36.39
CA ASP A 23 11.00 -31.33 35.65
C ASP A 23 10.76 -31.87 34.25
N SER A 24 9.49 -32.12 34.00
CA SER A 24 8.87 -32.59 32.77
C SER A 24 9.45 -31.91 31.52
N VAL A 25 10.02 -32.70 30.62
CA VAL A 25 10.27 -32.28 29.24
C VAL A 25 8.91 -32.14 28.57
N ALA A 26 8.33 -30.94 28.65
CA ALA A 26 7.25 -30.55 27.77
C ALA A 26 7.81 -30.54 26.35
N ALA A 27 7.28 -31.42 25.50
CA ALA A 27 7.57 -31.43 24.08
C ALA A 27 7.16 -30.07 23.50
N GLU A 28 8.13 -29.21 23.22
CA GLU A 28 7.93 -27.99 22.47
C GLU A 28 7.56 -28.39 21.04
N SER A 29 6.28 -28.25 20.71
CA SER A 29 5.75 -28.41 19.36
C SER A 29 6.61 -27.57 18.41
N PRO A 30 7.12 -28.12 17.29
CA PRO A 30 7.93 -27.34 16.37
C PRO A 30 7.11 -26.12 15.92
N SER A 31 7.64 -24.93 16.21
CA SER A 31 7.12 -23.66 15.72
C SER A 31 6.88 -23.77 14.21
N PRO A 32 5.75 -23.29 13.66
CA PRO A 32 5.50 -23.36 12.24
C PRO A 32 6.63 -22.60 11.53
N THR A 33 7.47 -23.34 10.81
CA THR A 33 8.45 -22.79 9.89
C THR A 33 7.75 -21.72 9.05
N PRO A 34 8.29 -20.49 8.92
CA PRO A 34 7.68 -19.51 8.03
C PRO A 34 7.61 -20.17 6.66
N SER A 35 6.37 -20.46 6.23
CA SER A 35 6.08 -21.04 4.93
C SER A 35 6.80 -20.17 3.92
N GLY A 36 7.90 -20.68 3.38
CA GLY A 36 8.62 -20.03 2.30
C GLY A 36 7.59 -19.85 1.20
N ALA A 37 7.12 -18.62 1.03
CA ALA A 37 6.05 -18.30 0.10
C ALA A 37 6.44 -18.92 -1.24
N LEU A 38 5.70 -19.95 -1.63
CA LEU A 38 5.93 -20.65 -2.89
C LEU A 38 5.90 -19.56 -3.95
N ARG A 39 7.04 -19.26 -4.57
CA ARG A 39 7.10 -18.25 -5.62
C ARG A 39 6.10 -18.71 -6.67
N PRO A 40 5.01 -17.98 -6.93
CA PRO A 40 3.99 -18.49 -7.81
C PRO A 40 4.65 -18.77 -9.17
N THR A 41 4.50 -19.99 -9.65
CA THR A 41 5.12 -20.46 -10.90
C THR A 41 4.60 -19.68 -12.11
N GLU A 42 3.40 -19.13 -11.99
CA GLU A 42 2.77 -18.31 -13.02
C GLU A 42 3.13 -16.82 -12.85
N PRO A 43 3.33 -16.08 -13.96
CA PRO A 43 3.55 -14.64 -13.91
C PRO A 43 2.34 -13.91 -13.29
N LEU A 44 2.63 -12.81 -12.60
CA LEU A 44 1.61 -11.95 -12.01
C LEU A 44 0.70 -11.37 -13.10
N ARG A 45 -0.61 -11.55 -12.95
CA ARG A 45 -1.62 -11.01 -13.86
C ARG A 45 -2.87 -10.56 -13.11
N ILE A 46 -3.54 -9.58 -13.69
CA ILE A 46 -4.84 -9.08 -13.23
C ILE A 46 -5.93 -10.11 -13.54
N THR A 47 -6.72 -10.48 -12.53
CA THR A 47 -7.83 -11.44 -12.65
C THR A 47 -9.18 -10.77 -12.56
N ASP A 48 -9.29 -9.67 -11.82
CA ASP A 48 -10.58 -8.98 -11.65
C ASP A 48 -10.41 -7.48 -11.38
N LEU A 49 -11.49 -6.73 -11.66
CA LEU A 49 -11.66 -5.34 -11.26
C LEU A 49 -13.06 -5.13 -10.72
N ARG A 50 -13.15 -4.54 -9.53
CA ARG A 50 -14.38 -4.24 -8.79
C ARG A 50 -14.37 -2.79 -8.33
N VAL A 51 -15.56 -2.22 -8.13
CA VAL A 51 -15.72 -0.84 -7.67
C VAL A 51 -16.65 -0.81 -6.46
N ALA A 52 -16.24 -0.11 -5.42
CA ALA A 52 -17.05 0.14 -4.24
C ALA A 52 -17.31 1.64 -4.10
N ARG A 53 -18.55 2.01 -3.80
CA ARG A 53 -18.88 3.39 -3.42
C ARG A 53 -18.49 3.62 -1.97
N MET A 54 -17.80 4.73 -1.70
CA MET A 54 -17.46 5.08 -0.33
C MET A 54 -18.67 5.69 0.38
N PRO A 55 -18.92 5.35 1.67
CA PRO A 55 -19.98 5.95 2.48
C PRO A 55 -19.60 7.36 2.96
N THR A 56 -18.86 8.10 2.15
CA THR A 56 -18.57 9.51 2.36
C THR A 56 -19.70 10.33 1.74
N GLY A 57 -20.04 11.51 2.29
CA GLY A 57 -21.04 12.40 1.69
C GLY A 57 -20.71 12.87 0.25
N LEU A 58 -19.54 12.51 -0.27
CA LEU A 58 -19.06 12.76 -1.62
C LEU A 58 -19.31 11.54 -2.53
N THR A 59 -19.45 11.78 -3.84
CA THR A 59 -19.58 10.74 -4.89
C THR A 59 -18.23 10.13 -5.24
N THR A 60 -17.54 9.58 -4.24
CA THR A 60 -16.23 8.95 -4.38
C THR A 60 -16.35 7.43 -4.46
N HIS A 61 -15.54 6.82 -5.33
CA HIS A 61 -15.51 5.38 -5.52
C HIS A 61 -14.08 4.85 -5.44
N ILE A 62 -13.90 3.64 -4.93
CA ILE A 62 -12.62 2.93 -4.89
C ILE A 62 -12.67 1.77 -5.87
N VAL A 63 -11.66 1.68 -6.72
CA VAL A 63 -11.37 0.51 -7.55
C VAL A 63 -10.52 -0.46 -6.73
N ARG A 64 -10.89 -1.74 -6.76
CA ARG A 64 -10.08 -2.86 -6.32
C ARG A 64 -9.71 -3.71 -7.54
N ILE A 65 -8.42 -3.96 -7.72
CA ILE A 65 -7.89 -4.87 -8.74
C ILE A 65 -7.34 -6.11 -8.03
N ASP A 66 -7.77 -7.29 -8.44
CA ASP A 66 -7.31 -8.56 -7.90
C ASP A 66 -6.38 -9.26 -8.88
N THR A 67 -5.48 -10.10 -8.34
CA THR A 67 -4.49 -10.84 -9.12
C THR A 67 -4.52 -12.33 -8.82
N ASN A 68 -3.90 -13.12 -9.71
CA ASN A 68 -3.73 -14.56 -9.53
C ASN A 68 -2.85 -14.94 -8.34
N HIS A 69 -2.08 -14.00 -7.79
CA HIS A 69 -1.22 -14.22 -6.61
C HIS A 69 -1.92 -13.90 -5.30
N GLY A 70 -3.24 -13.62 -5.31
CA GLY A 70 -4.01 -13.33 -4.11
C GLY A 70 -3.76 -11.93 -3.51
N ILE A 71 -2.93 -11.10 -4.14
CA ILE A 71 -2.74 -9.70 -3.76
C ILE A 71 -3.72 -8.80 -4.52
N SER A 72 -4.17 -7.73 -3.84
CA SER A 72 -5.09 -6.75 -4.40
C SER A 72 -4.53 -5.33 -4.31
N GLY A 73 -4.77 -4.55 -5.36
CA GLY A 73 -4.46 -3.12 -5.43
C GLY A 73 -5.69 -2.25 -5.33
N TYR A 74 -5.51 -1.04 -4.81
CA TYR A 74 -6.57 -0.06 -4.63
C TYR A 74 -6.23 1.26 -5.29
N GLY A 75 -7.23 1.88 -5.89
CA GLY A 75 -7.10 3.22 -6.46
C GLY A 75 -8.42 3.97 -6.40
N GLU A 76 -8.35 5.28 -6.27
CA GLU A 76 -9.50 6.14 -6.10
C GLU A 76 -9.99 6.74 -7.43
N ILE A 77 -11.29 6.68 -7.66
CA ILE A 77 -11.95 7.43 -8.71
C ILE A 77 -12.28 8.81 -8.17
N ARG A 78 -11.78 9.84 -8.86
CA ARG A 78 -12.00 11.26 -8.53
C ARG A 78 -13.47 11.57 -8.18
N ASP A 79 -13.65 12.48 -7.23
CA ASP A 79 -14.95 13.06 -6.86
C ASP A 79 -15.82 13.43 -8.08
N GLY A 80 -17.08 12.99 -8.08
CA GLY A 80 -18.02 13.30 -9.15
C GLY A 80 -17.72 12.63 -10.50
N ALA A 81 -16.66 11.82 -10.61
CA ALA A 81 -16.45 10.98 -11.79
C ALA A 81 -17.27 9.70 -11.70
N SER A 82 -17.80 9.27 -12.84
CA SER A 82 -18.60 8.04 -12.92
C SER A 82 -17.73 6.79 -12.76
N PRO A 83 -18.13 5.81 -11.92
CA PRO A 83 -17.42 4.54 -11.80
C PRO A 83 -17.43 3.73 -13.10
N THR A 84 -18.37 4.03 -14.01
CA THR A 84 -18.46 3.38 -15.33
C THR A 84 -17.18 3.55 -16.14
N TYR A 85 -16.45 4.67 -15.98
CA TYR A 85 -15.15 4.85 -16.67
C TYR A 85 -14.14 3.78 -16.31
N ALA A 86 -14.05 3.35 -15.04
CA ALA A 86 -13.17 2.25 -14.64
C ALA A 86 -13.71 0.89 -15.13
N LEU A 87 -15.02 0.67 -14.98
CA LEU A 87 -15.66 -0.60 -15.34
C LEU A 87 -15.55 -0.91 -16.85
N MET A 88 -15.67 0.10 -17.71
CA MET A 88 -15.49 -0.05 -19.17
C MET A 88 -14.06 -0.48 -19.54
N LEU A 89 -13.07 -0.17 -18.71
CA LEU A 89 -11.67 -0.51 -18.95
C LEU A 89 -11.28 -1.89 -18.44
N LYS A 90 -12.13 -2.54 -17.62
CA LYS A 90 -11.87 -3.87 -17.04
C LYS A 90 -11.38 -4.88 -18.06
N ARG A 91 -12.09 -5.05 -19.18
CA ARG A 91 -11.73 -6.02 -20.24
C ARG A 91 -10.36 -5.75 -20.86
N ARG A 92 -9.84 -4.53 -20.78
CA ARG A 92 -8.54 -4.15 -21.37
C ARG A 92 -7.35 -4.46 -20.46
N ILE A 93 -7.60 -4.74 -19.18
CA ILE A 93 -6.53 -4.99 -18.20
C ILE A 93 -6.48 -6.43 -17.72
N LEU A 94 -7.55 -7.23 -17.90
CA LEU A 94 -7.55 -8.64 -17.53
C LEU A 94 -6.41 -9.39 -18.23
N GLY A 95 -5.67 -10.20 -17.47
CA GLY A 95 -4.53 -10.97 -17.95
C GLY A 95 -3.22 -10.19 -18.08
N GLU A 96 -3.24 -8.86 -17.99
CA GLU A 96 -2.02 -8.05 -18.05
C GLU A 96 -1.27 -8.09 -16.72
N ASN A 97 0.05 -7.92 -16.78
CA ASN A 97 0.89 -7.78 -15.60
C ASN A 97 0.77 -6.35 -15.03
N PRO A 98 0.29 -6.16 -13.78
CA PRO A 98 0.09 -4.84 -13.18
C PRO A 98 1.40 -4.08 -12.91
N CYS A 99 2.55 -4.75 -12.85
CA CYS A 99 3.85 -4.10 -12.66
C CYS A 99 4.32 -3.32 -13.90
N ASN A 100 3.71 -3.53 -15.06
CA ASN A 100 3.99 -2.77 -16.28
C ASN A 100 3.18 -1.45 -16.31
N VAL A 101 3.32 -0.63 -15.26
CA VAL A 101 2.42 0.49 -14.98
C VAL A 101 2.35 1.51 -16.13
N ASP A 102 3.49 2.01 -16.62
CA ASP A 102 3.52 3.00 -17.71
C ASP A 102 2.94 2.46 -19.03
N ARG A 103 3.21 1.19 -19.37
CA ARG A 103 2.63 0.53 -20.54
C ARG A 103 1.10 0.44 -20.42
N LEU A 104 0.60 0.01 -19.27
CA LEU A 104 -0.84 -0.05 -18.99
C LEU A 104 -1.48 1.34 -19.01
N PHE A 105 -0.84 2.32 -18.37
CA PHE A 105 -1.35 3.69 -18.36
C PHE A 105 -1.44 4.26 -19.77
N ARG A 106 -0.40 4.14 -20.60
CA ARG A 106 -0.42 4.62 -22.00
C ARG A 106 -1.48 3.91 -22.84
N LYS A 107 -1.68 2.60 -22.64
CA LYS A 107 -2.75 1.82 -23.27
C LYS A 107 -4.14 2.39 -22.92
N LEU A 108 -4.35 2.77 -21.66
CA LEU A 108 -5.65 3.22 -21.15
C LEU A 108 -5.91 4.72 -21.32
N LYS A 109 -4.86 5.54 -21.37
CA LYS A 109 -4.91 7.03 -21.39
C LYS A 109 -5.83 7.56 -22.48
N GLN A 110 -5.85 6.94 -23.65
CA GLN A 110 -6.70 7.31 -24.78
C GLN A 110 -8.21 7.23 -24.50
N PHE A 111 -8.63 6.47 -23.48
CA PHE A 111 -10.03 6.34 -23.07
C PHE A 111 -10.41 7.29 -21.92
N GLY A 112 -9.44 8.06 -21.42
CA GLY A 112 -9.66 9.14 -20.47
C GLY A 112 -9.77 10.49 -21.17
N GLY A 113 -10.30 11.47 -20.45
CA GLY A 113 -10.33 12.88 -20.87
C GLY A 113 -9.74 13.78 -19.79
N HIS A 114 -9.99 15.08 -19.88
CA HIS A 114 -9.54 16.02 -18.86
C HIS A 114 -10.44 15.95 -17.61
N GLY A 115 -9.89 16.33 -16.46
CA GLY A 115 -10.66 16.46 -15.23
C GLY A 115 -11.31 15.15 -14.76
N ARG A 116 -12.63 15.15 -14.58
CA ARG A 116 -13.39 13.98 -14.08
C ARG A 116 -13.43 12.82 -15.07
N GLN A 117 -13.24 13.08 -16.36
CA GLN A 117 -13.22 12.03 -17.38
C GLN A 117 -11.96 11.15 -17.28
N ALA A 118 -10.88 11.62 -16.63
CA ALA A 118 -9.69 10.81 -16.36
C ALA A 118 -9.89 9.80 -15.22
N GLY A 119 -10.94 9.96 -14.40
CA GLY A 119 -11.07 9.32 -13.09
C GLY A 119 -10.90 7.80 -13.13
N GLY A 120 -11.46 7.13 -14.13
CA GLY A 120 -11.32 5.68 -14.26
C GLY A 120 -9.92 5.21 -14.66
N VAL A 121 -9.24 5.96 -15.54
CA VAL A 121 -7.87 5.63 -15.98
C VAL A 121 -6.88 5.79 -14.82
N VAL A 122 -6.95 6.92 -14.10
CA VAL A 122 -6.03 7.19 -12.98
C VAL A 122 -6.28 6.27 -11.79
N ALA A 123 -7.53 5.88 -11.53
CA ALA A 123 -7.83 4.90 -10.49
C ALA A 123 -7.17 3.55 -10.76
N ILE A 124 -7.18 3.09 -12.00
CA ILE A 124 -6.52 1.84 -12.40
C ILE A 124 -4.99 1.97 -12.28
N GLU A 125 -4.42 3.10 -12.68
CA GLU A 125 -2.98 3.36 -12.58
C GLU A 125 -2.49 3.40 -11.12
N MET A 126 -3.22 4.07 -10.23
CA MET A 126 -2.94 4.04 -8.79
C MET A 126 -3.01 2.61 -8.22
N ALA A 127 -4.03 1.83 -8.60
CA ALA A 127 -4.15 0.44 -8.16
C ALA A 127 -3.00 -0.44 -8.68
N CYS A 128 -2.48 -0.16 -9.88
CA CYS A 128 -1.29 -0.85 -10.42
C CYS A 128 -0.02 -0.50 -9.62
N TRP A 129 0.17 0.76 -9.24
CA TRP A 129 1.28 1.16 -8.36
C TRP A 129 1.21 0.49 -6.99
N ASP A 130 0.03 0.44 -6.38
CA ASP A 130 -0.20 -0.26 -5.12
C ASP A 130 0.12 -1.77 -5.24
N LEU A 131 -0.33 -2.41 -6.33
CA LEU A 131 0.03 -3.81 -6.62
C LEU A 131 1.52 -4.02 -6.81
N ALA A 132 2.20 -3.14 -7.56
CA ALA A 132 3.63 -3.24 -7.77
C ALA A 132 4.39 -3.13 -6.43
N GLY A 133 4.02 -2.18 -5.58
CA GLY A 133 4.64 -2.03 -4.26
C GLY A 133 4.44 -3.26 -3.39
N LYS A 134 3.21 -3.79 -3.34
CA LYS A 134 2.88 -5.03 -2.60
C LYS A 134 3.60 -6.26 -3.15
N HIS A 135 3.70 -6.40 -4.47
CA HIS A 135 4.38 -7.52 -5.11
C HIS A 135 5.88 -7.54 -4.80
N TRP A 136 6.52 -6.37 -4.81
CA TRP A 136 7.95 -6.22 -4.54
C TRP A 136 8.29 -6.04 -3.05
N GLY A 137 7.28 -5.92 -2.18
CA GLY A 137 7.47 -5.68 -0.75
C GLY A 137 8.11 -4.32 -0.43
N VAL A 138 7.96 -3.33 -1.31
CA VAL A 138 8.51 -1.99 -1.15
C VAL A 138 7.41 -0.93 -1.23
N PRO A 139 7.52 0.17 -0.48
CA PRO A 139 6.56 1.26 -0.61
C PRO A 139 6.67 1.93 -1.99
N CYS A 140 5.56 2.42 -2.54
CA CYS A 140 5.50 2.98 -3.90
C CYS A 140 6.53 4.11 -4.14
N TRP A 141 6.75 4.98 -3.15
CA TRP A 141 7.72 6.07 -3.25
C TRP A 141 9.16 5.57 -3.46
N GLN A 142 9.50 4.36 -3.00
CA GLN A 142 10.83 3.77 -3.23
C GLN A 142 11.05 3.46 -4.71
N MET A 143 9.99 3.03 -5.42
CA MET A 143 10.03 2.78 -6.86
C MET A 143 10.05 4.08 -7.69
N LEU A 144 9.62 5.20 -7.12
CA LEU A 144 9.56 6.52 -7.77
C LEU A 144 10.84 7.34 -7.60
N GLY A 145 11.94 6.72 -7.16
CA GLY A 145 13.25 7.39 -7.00
C GLY A 145 13.73 7.55 -5.56
N GLY A 146 13.03 6.95 -4.58
CA GLY A 146 13.50 6.89 -3.19
C GLY A 146 13.08 8.07 -2.32
N ARG A 147 13.62 8.11 -1.10
CA ARG A 147 13.22 9.07 -0.05
C ARG A 147 14.03 10.36 -0.14
N PHE A 148 13.35 11.48 -0.35
CA PHE A 148 13.97 12.83 -0.34
C PHE A 148 13.75 13.61 0.96
N ARG A 149 12.83 13.17 1.81
CA ARG A 149 12.47 13.85 3.06
C ARG A 149 11.84 12.88 4.06
N ASP A 150 11.94 13.21 5.34
CA ASP A 150 11.37 12.37 6.39
C ASP A 150 9.88 12.56 6.60
N ARG A 151 9.38 13.78 6.38
CA ARG A 151 7.98 14.17 6.54
C ARG A 151 7.56 15.12 5.41
N VAL A 152 6.27 15.10 5.08
CA VAL A 152 5.64 16.03 4.12
C VAL A 152 4.82 17.03 4.92
N ARG A 153 5.08 18.33 4.75
CA ARG A 153 4.24 19.37 5.36
C ARG A 153 2.87 19.36 4.68
N MET A 154 1.81 19.28 5.47
CA MET A 154 0.42 19.34 4.99
C MET A 154 -0.18 20.71 5.32
N TYR A 155 -1.07 21.19 4.45
CA TYR A 155 -1.98 22.28 4.78
C TYR A 155 -3.38 21.69 4.98
N ALA A 156 -4.17 22.30 5.86
CA ALA A 156 -5.56 21.92 6.06
C ALA A 156 -6.46 23.08 5.61
N ASP A 157 -7.51 22.78 4.86
CA ASP A 157 -8.52 23.77 4.46
C ASP A 157 -9.48 24.07 5.62
N THR A 158 -9.91 25.32 5.78
CA THR A 158 -10.88 25.74 6.81
C THR A 158 -12.17 26.10 6.11
N PRO A 159 -13.31 25.49 6.47
CA PRO A 159 -14.60 25.88 5.91
C PRO A 159 -14.81 27.39 6.07
N THR A 160 -15.12 28.05 4.97
CA THR A 160 -15.33 29.50 4.96
C THR A 160 -16.43 29.87 5.93
N HIS A 161 -16.12 30.81 6.83
CA HIS A 161 -17.13 31.44 7.67
C HIS A 161 -17.36 32.88 7.20
N PRO A 162 -18.62 33.34 7.03
CA PRO A 162 -18.92 34.69 6.58
C PRO A 162 -18.37 35.77 7.52
N ASP A 163 -18.42 35.52 8.83
CA ASP A 163 -17.85 36.43 9.83
C ASP A 163 -16.32 36.25 9.92
N PRO A 164 -15.53 37.31 9.64
CA PRO A 164 -14.07 37.27 9.69
C PRO A 164 -13.52 37.02 11.10
N GLU A 165 -14.21 37.43 12.17
CA GLU A 165 -13.73 37.23 13.54
C GLU A 165 -13.83 35.76 13.95
N GLU A 166 -14.98 35.13 13.71
CA GLU A 166 -15.18 33.69 13.87
C GLU A 166 -14.24 32.89 12.98
N MET A 167 -14.02 33.30 11.73
CA MET A 167 -13.03 32.67 10.84
C MET A 167 -11.62 32.71 11.45
N GLY A 168 -11.21 33.87 11.98
CA GLY A 168 -9.93 34.04 12.67
C GLY A 168 -9.82 33.18 13.93
N ARG A 169 -10.90 33.02 14.70
CA ARG A 169 -10.96 32.10 15.87
C ARG A 169 -10.77 30.65 15.44
N ARG A 170 -11.46 30.19 14.39
CA ARG A 170 -11.32 28.81 13.86
C ARG A 170 -9.93 28.51 13.32
N LEU A 171 -9.29 29.47 12.67
CA LEU A 171 -7.93 29.32 12.16
C LEU A 171 -6.89 29.16 13.28
N ARG A 172 -7.07 29.88 14.39
CA ARG A 172 -6.18 29.80 15.56
C ARG A 172 -6.41 28.57 16.44
N ALA A 173 -7.60 27.97 16.42
CA ALA A 173 -7.96 26.82 17.25
C ALA A 173 -7.39 25.47 16.76
N ARG A 174 -6.51 25.48 15.75
CA ARG A 174 -5.83 24.29 15.19
C ARG A 174 -4.50 24.05 15.86
#